data_AF-A0A7L1FAJ5-F1
#
_entry.id   AF-A0A7L1FAJ5-F1
#
_cell.length_a   1.000
_cell.length_b   1.000
_cell.length_c   1.000
_cell.angle_alpha   90.00
_cell.angle_beta   90.00
_cell.angle_gamma   90.00
#
_symmetry.space_group_name_H-M   'P 1'
#
loop_
_entity.id
_entity.type
_entity.pdbx_description
1 polymer ?
#
loop_
_entity_poly.entity_id
_entity_poly.type
_entity_poly.pdbx_seq_one_letter_code
_entity_poly.pdbx_strand_id
1 'polypeptide(L)'
;IEQPTFPKITEMCVKMIRRVNDEEGIKKLVNETFQKLWFTPTLHHDKEAMTRKILNITDVVAACRDTGYDWFEQLLQNLLKSEEDASYKPVKKACTQLVDNLVEHILKYEESLSDSDNKGVNSGRLVACITTLFLFSKIRPQLMVKHAMTMQPYLTTKCSTQNDFMVICNVAKILELVVPLMEHPSETFLATIEEDLMKLIIKYGMTVVQHCVSCLGAVVNKVTQNYKFVWACFNRYYGALSKLKSQHQEDPNSTILTANKPALLRSLFTVGALCRHFDFDQEDFKGNSKVNIKDKVLELLMYFTKHSDEEVQTKAIIGLGFAFIQHPSLMFEQEVKTLYNSILSDKNCSVNLKIQVLKNLQTYLQEEDTRMQQADRDWKKVAKQEDLKEMGDISSGMSSSIMQLYLKQVLEAFFHTQSSVRHFALNVIALTLNQGLIHPVQCVPYLIAMGTDPEPSMRNKADQQLVEIDKKYAGFIHDNKKSLLKYVSSKWQCKNYIGPFQDENGHLTNRDMGETEMFNAFFASVFNTNDTPRGSQCPELEDHDYNLACFPYQTQEEPLFIMHHIDITLSVSGSNLLQSFKE
;
A
#
# COMPACT_ATOMS: atom_id res chain seq x y z
N ILE A 1 -14.06 -20.21 -27.57
CA ILE A 1 -12.63 -19.94 -27.91
C ILE A 1 -12.29 -20.84 -29.08
N GLU A 2 -11.87 -20.28 -30.22
CA GLU A 2 -11.58 -21.07 -31.44
C GLU A 2 -10.31 -21.95 -31.29
N GLN A 3 -9.36 -21.57 -30.43
CA GLN A 3 -8.15 -22.35 -30.12
C GLN A 3 -7.88 -22.38 -28.59
N PRO A 4 -8.53 -23.28 -27.83
CA PRO A 4 -8.46 -23.28 -26.36
C PRO A 4 -7.12 -23.76 -25.79
N THR A 5 -6.26 -24.38 -26.59
CA THR A 5 -4.96 -24.94 -26.19
C THR A 5 -3.78 -24.03 -26.54
N PHE A 6 -4.04 -22.78 -26.95
CA PHE A 6 -2.97 -21.87 -27.33
C PHE A 6 -2.06 -21.55 -26.12
N PRO A 7 -0.71 -21.62 -26.24
CA PRO A 7 0.18 -21.51 -25.08
C PRO A 7 0.12 -20.16 -24.33
N LYS A 8 -0.22 -19.06 -25.02
CA LYS A 8 -0.23 -17.71 -24.40
C LYS A 8 -1.61 -17.21 -23.96
N ILE A 9 -2.57 -18.10 -23.76
CA ILE A 9 -3.92 -17.71 -23.30
C ILE A 9 -3.85 -16.95 -21.97
N THR A 10 -3.03 -17.40 -21.03
CA THR A 10 -2.85 -16.75 -19.73
C THR A 10 -2.34 -15.31 -19.89
N GLU A 11 -1.31 -15.09 -20.72
CA GLU A 11 -0.77 -13.74 -20.99
C GLU A 11 -1.81 -12.82 -21.64
N MET A 12 -2.61 -13.35 -22.57
CA MET A 12 -3.69 -12.61 -23.23
C MET A 12 -4.75 -12.16 -22.21
N CYS A 13 -5.22 -13.09 -21.36
CA CYS A 13 -6.17 -12.80 -20.31
C CYS A 13 -5.63 -11.73 -19.35
N VAL A 14 -4.38 -11.84 -18.89
CA VAL A 14 -3.75 -10.85 -18.00
C VAL A 14 -3.73 -9.46 -18.65
N LYS A 15 -3.30 -9.35 -19.91
CA LYS A 15 -3.26 -8.06 -20.62
C LYS A 15 -4.65 -7.47 -20.83
N MET A 16 -5.66 -8.29 -21.14
CA MET A 16 -7.04 -7.83 -21.30
C MET A 16 -7.63 -7.31 -19.99
N ILE A 17 -7.41 -8.00 -18.86
CA ILE A 17 -7.94 -7.58 -17.56
C ILE A 17 -7.30 -6.26 -17.12
N ARG A 18 -6.02 -6.01 -17.42
CA ARG A 18 -5.35 -4.75 -17.08
C ARG A 18 -6.02 -3.51 -17.70
N ARG A 19 -6.77 -3.67 -18.79
CA ARG A 19 -7.49 -2.58 -19.46
C ARG A 19 -8.89 -2.33 -18.86
N VAL A 20 -9.21 -2.91 -17.69
CA VAL A 20 -10.52 -2.74 -17.03
C VAL A 20 -10.77 -1.32 -16.51
N ASN A 21 -9.70 -0.54 -16.28
CA ASN A 21 -9.75 0.84 -15.77
C ASN A 21 -9.46 1.89 -16.84
N ASP A 22 -9.42 1.48 -18.10
CA ASP A 22 -9.31 2.39 -19.23
C ASP A 22 -10.64 3.12 -19.49
N GLU A 23 -10.72 3.80 -20.63
CA GLU A 23 -11.93 4.47 -21.12
C GLU A 23 -13.18 3.59 -21.03
N GLU A 24 -14.32 4.26 -20.83
CA GLU A 24 -15.61 3.62 -20.56
C GLU A 24 -16.03 2.59 -21.63
N GLY A 25 -15.74 2.87 -22.91
CA GLY A 25 -16.00 1.94 -24.01
C GLY A 25 -15.18 0.65 -23.92
N ILE A 26 -13.88 0.75 -23.61
CA ILE A 26 -12.99 -0.39 -23.42
C ILE A 26 -13.41 -1.18 -22.18
N LYS A 27 -13.68 -0.48 -21.08
CA LYS A 27 -14.17 -1.08 -19.83
C LYS A 27 -15.43 -1.91 -20.07
N LYS A 28 -16.41 -1.41 -20.82
CA LYS A 28 -17.63 -2.15 -21.15
C LYS A 28 -17.33 -3.42 -21.95
N LEU A 29 -16.50 -3.31 -22.99
CA LEU A 29 -16.11 -4.45 -23.82
C LEU A 29 -15.38 -5.54 -23.03
N VAL A 30 -14.44 -5.17 -22.16
CA VAL A 30 -13.71 -6.10 -21.29
C VAL A 30 -14.66 -6.84 -20.35
N ASN A 31 -15.58 -6.11 -19.69
CA ASN A 31 -16.59 -6.70 -18.81
C ASN A 31 -17.48 -7.71 -19.55
N GLU A 32 -18.08 -7.32 -20.68
CA GLU A 32 -18.95 -8.22 -21.46
C GLU A 32 -18.22 -9.47 -21.97
N THR A 33 -16.95 -9.31 -22.36
CA THR A 33 -16.11 -10.42 -22.84
C THR A 33 -15.86 -11.43 -21.72
N PHE A 34 -15.43 -11.00 -20.53
CA PHE A 34 -15.18 -11.90 -19.41
C PHE A 34 -16.46 -12.46 -18.78
N GLN A 35 -17.57 -11.72 -18.84
CA GLN A 35 -18.89 -12.23 -18.44
C GLN A 35 -19.27 -13.46 -19.28
N LYS A 36 -19.10 -13.39 -20.60
CA LYS A 36 -19.35 -14.51 -21.52
C LYS A 36 -18.33 -15.63 -21.38
N LEU A 37 -17.06 -15.30 -21.17
CA LEU A 37 -15.97 -16.28 -21.13
C LEU A 37 -15.97 -17.12 -19.83
N TRP A 38 -16.07 -16.47 -18.68
CA TRP A 38 -15.90 -17.11 -17.37
C TRP A 38 -17.19 -17.15 -16.57
N PHE A 39 -17.96 -16.07 -16.57
CA PHE A 39 -19.10 -15.90 -15.65
C PHE A 39 -20.46 -16.25 -16.27
N THR A 40 -20.46 -17.18 -17.21
CA THR A 40 -21.68 -17.83 -17.73
C THR A 40 -21.91 -19.16 -16.99
N PRO A 41 -23.12 -19.42 -16.45
CA PRO A 41 -23.43 -20.66 -15.76
C PRO A 41 -23.17 -21.88 -16.65
N THR A 42 -22.44 -22.86 -16.13
CA THR A 42 -22.17 -24.12 -16.81
C THR A 42 -23.29 -25.12 -16.55
N LEU A 43 -23.68 -25.87 -17.57
CA LEU A 43 -24.65 -26.95 -17.44
C LEU A 43 -24.06 -28.06 -16.55
N HIS A 44 -24.87 -28.61 -15.64
CA HIS A 44 -24.41 -29.56 -14.61
C HIS A 44 -23.74 -30.85 -15.14
N HIS A 45 -23.95 -31.21 -16.41
CA HIS A 45 -23.36 -32.39 -17.02
C HIS A 45 -21.96 -32.14 -17.61
N ASP A 46 -21.56 -30.89 -17.85
CA ASP A 46 -20.28 -30.55 -18.49
C ASP A 46 -19.20 -30.25 -17.44
N LYS A 47 -18.79 -31.30 -16.72
CA LYS A 47 -17.73 -31.21 -15.69
C LYS A 47 -16.38 -30.85 -16.29
N GLU A 48 -16.09 -31.27 -17.52
CA GLU A 48 -14.82 -30.99 -18.21
C GLU A 48 -14.68 -29.51 -18.57
N ALA A 49 -15.74 -28.86 -19.07
CA ALA A 49 -15.70 -27.41 -19.28
C ALA A 49 -15.52 -26.64 -17.97
N MET A 50 -16.14 -27.10 -16.87
CA MET A 50 -15.96 -26.48 -15.56
C MET A 50 -14.52 -26.61 -15.05
N THR A 51 -13.91 -27.79 -15.14
CA THR A 51 -12.51 -28.00 -14.78
C THR A 51 -11.57 -27.13 -15.63
N ARG A 52 -11.79 -27.06 -16.94
CA ARG A 52 -11.00 -26.16 -17.82
C ARG A 52 -11.14 -24.70 -17.43
N LYS A 53 -12.35 -24.27 -17.06
CA LYS A 53 -12.61 -22.90 -16.59
C LYS A 53 -11.87 -22.61 -15.28
N ILE A 54 -11.92 -23.53 -14.31
CA ILE A 54 -11.19 -23.41 -13.04
C ILE A 54 -9.70 -23.27 -13.31
N LEU A 55 -9.12 -24.18 -14.09
CA LEU A 55 -7.69 -24.16 -14.42
C LEU A 55 -7.26 -22.84 -15.07
N ASN A 56 -8.02 -22.36 -16.06
CA ASN A 56 -7.72 -21.10 -16.74
C ASN A 56 -7.76 -19.91 -15.75
N ILE A 57 -8.78 -19.82 -14.89
CA ILE A 57 -8.88 -18.74 -13.90
C ILE A 57 -7.73 -18.82 -12.90
N THR A 58 -7.41 -20.01 -12.39
CA THR A 58 -6.32 -20.19 -11.43
C THR A 58 -4.95 -19.88 -12.05
N ASP A 59 -4.74 -20.22 -13.32
CA ASP A 59 -3.50 -19.90 -14.04
C ASP A 59 -3.35 -18.39 -14.25
N VAL A 60 -4.45 -17.68 -14.56
CA VAL A 60 -4.46 -16.21 -14.66
C VAL A 60 -4.17 -15.57 -13.31
N VAL A 61 -4.81 -16.05 -12.23
CA VAL A 61 -4.55 -15.54 -10.87
C VAL A 61 -3.11 -15.80 -10.45
N ALA A 62 -2.55 -16.98 -10.77
CA ALA A 62 -1.15 -17.30 -10.51
C ALA A 62 -0.19 -16.36 -11.27
N ALA A 63 -0.46 -16.10 -12.55
CA ALA A 63 0.32 -15.19 -13.38
C ALA A 63 0.23 -13.72 -12.93
N CYS A 64 -0.88 -13.32 -12.30
CA CYS A 64 -1.06 -11.96 -11.76
C CYS A 64 -0.34 -11.72 -10.43
N ARG A 65 0.27 -12.74 -9.80
CA ARG A 65 0.88 -12.64 -8.46
C ARG A 65 1.89 -11.50 -8.34
N ASP A 66 2.71 -11.28 -9.37
CA ASP A 66 3.80 -10.29 -9.32
C ASP A 66 3.32 -8.87 -9.63
N THR A 67 2.17 -8.71 -10.30
CA THR A 67 1.65 -7.40 -10.74
C THR A 67 0.45 -6.89 -9.94
N GLY A 68 0.03 -7.64 -8.92
CA GLY A 68 -1.11 -7.29 -8.07
C GLY A 68 -2.45 -7.78 -8.62
N TYR A 69 -3.44 -7.81 -7.72
CA TYR A 69 -4.76 -8.39 -7.97
C TYR A 69 -5.87 -7.35 -8.21
N ASP A 70 -5.57 -6.05 -8.06
CA ASP A 70 -6.54 -4.96 -8.09
C ASP A 70 -7.40 -4.96 -9.36
N TRP A 71 -6.82 -5.28 -10.51
CA TRP A 71 -7.52 -5.38 -11.80
C TRP A 71 -8.59 -6.49 -11.80
N PHE A 72 -8.26 -7.64 -11.21
CA PHE A 72 -9.18 -8.78 -11.14
C PHE A 72 -10.31 -8.50 -10.13
N GLU A 73 -9.96 -7.90 -8.99
CA GLU A 73 -10.93 -7.43 -8.01
C GLU A 73 -11.92 -6.45 -8.62
N GLN A 74 -11.42 -5.45 -9.36
CA GLN A 74 -12.23 -4.45 -10.03
C GLN A 74 -13.12 -5.03 -11.13
N LEU A 75 -12.61 -5.99 -11.93
CA LEU A 75 -13.41 -6.73 -12.90
C LEU A 75 -14.58 -7.44 -12.22
N LEU A 76 -14.29 -8.21 -11.17
CA LEU A 76 -15.30 -8.98 -10.46
C LEU A 76 -16.33 -8.07 -9.74
N GLN A 77 -15.88 -6.95 -9.18
CA GLN A 77 -16.76 -5.92 -8.59
C GLN A 77 -17.70 -5.32 -9.64
N ASN A 78 -17.18 -4.91 -10.80
CA ASN A 78 -17.99 -4.33 -11.87
C ASN A 78 -19.06 -5.31 -12.35
N LEU A 79 -18.70 -6.58 -12.58
CA LEU A 79 -19.63 -7.62 -13.04
C LEU A 79 -20.73 -7.93 -12.03
N LEU A 80 -20.41 -7.97 -10.74
CA LEU A 80 -21.40 -8.23 -9.70
C LEU A 80 -22.30 -7.01 -9.43
N LYS A 81 -21.77 -5.79 -9.57
CA LYS A 81 -22.53 -4.55 -9.39
C LYS A 81 -23.50 -4.30 -10.54
N SER A 82 -23.11 -4.59 -11.79
CA SER A 82 -23.99 -4.44 -12.96
C SER A 82 -25.26 -5.30 -12.90
N GLU A 83 -25.27 -6.37 -12.10
CA GLU A 83 -26.40 -7.28 -11.94
C GLU A 83 -27.16 -7.10 -10.60
N GLU A 84 -26.91 -6.03 -9.85
CA GLU A 84 -27.54 -5.85 -8.53
C GLU A 84 -29.07 -5.69 -8.64
N ASP A 85 -29.55 -4.98 -9.66
CA ASP A 85 -30.97 -4.72 -9.93
C ASP A 85 -31.62 -5.73 -10.90
N ALA A 86 -30.85 -6.66 -11.46
CA ALA A 86 -31.36 -7.64 -12.42
C ALA A 86 -32.21 -8.74 -11.74
N SER A 87 -33.38 -9.05 -12.30
CA SER A 87 -34.25 -10.14 -11.83
C SER A 87 -33.59 -11.51 -11.92
N TYR A 88 -32.81 -11.74 -12.99
CA TYR A 88 -31.98 -12.92 -13.17
C TYR A 88 -30.50 -12.54 -13.02
N LYS A 89 -29.79 -13.23 -12.12
CA LYS A 89 -28.38 -12.95 -11.76
C LYS A 89 -27.44 -14.07 -12.23
N PRO A 90 -27.15 -14.18 -13.54
CA PRO A 90 -26.34 -15.26 -14.09
C PRO A 90 -24.90 -15.25 -13.56
N VAL A 91 -24.27 -14.08 -13.41
CA VAL A 91 -22.91 -13.98 -12.88
C VAL A 91 -22.86 -14.49 -11.45
N LYS A 92 -23.85 -14.13 -10.61
CA LYS A 92 -23.92 -14.64 -9.23
C LYS A 92 -24.00 -16.17 -9.20
N LYS A 93 -24.84 -16.77 -10.04
CA LYS A 93 -24.95 -18.25 -10.13
C LYS A 93 -23.65 -18.88 -10.62
N ALA A 94 -23.01 -18.31 -11.64
CA ALA A 94 -21.74 -18.79 -12.16
C ALA A 94 -20.62 -18.69 -11.10
N CYS A 95 -20.55 -17.60 -10.35
CA CYS A 95 -19.60 -17.43 -9.24
C CYS A 95 -19.83 -18.47 -8.14
N THR A 96 -21.08 -18.72 -7.73
CA THR A 96 -21.38 -19.78 -6.75
C THR A 96 -20.95 -21.16 -7.26
N GLN A 97 -21.32 -21.52 -8.50
CA GLN A 97 -20.89 -22.79 -9.09
C GLN A 97 -19.36 -22.90 -9.15
N LEU A 98 -18.67 -21.83 -9.54
CA LEU A 98 -17.22 -21.81 -9.66
C LEU A 98 -16.56 -22.02 -8.29
N VAL A 99 -16.99 -21.29 -7.27
CA VAL A 99 -16.47 -21.43 -5.89
C VAL A 99 -16.71 -22.85 -5.36
N ASP A 100 -17.91 -23.41 -5.57
CA ASP A 100 -18.24 -24.76 -5.12
C ASP A 100 -17.35 -25.83 -5.76
N ASN A 101 -17.20 -25.77 -7.08
CA ASN A 101 -16.38 -26.73 -7.82
C ASN A 101 -14.88 -26.51 -7.53
N LEU A 102 -14.45 -25.30 -7.22
CA LEU A 102 -13.06 -25.01 -6.83
C LEU A 102 -12.75 -25.63 -5.46
N VAL A 103 -13.66 -25.52 -4.48
CA VAL A 103 -13.53 -26.21 -3.18
C VAL A 103 -13.52 -27.73 -3.37
N GLU A 104 -14.44 -28.28 -4.17
CA GLU A 104 -14.45 -29.72 -4.48
C GLU A 104 -13.17 -30.16 -5.21
N HIS A 105 -12.63 -29.34 -6.10
CA HIS A 105 -11.37 -29.59 -6.77
C HIS A 105 -10.19 -29.61 -5.79
N ILE A 106 -10.16 -28.72 -4.79
CA ILE A 106 -9.14 -28.74 -3.73
C ILE A 106 -9.24 -30.02 -2.89
N LEU A 107 -10.45 -30.47 -2.54
CA LEU A 107 -10.65 -31.71 -1.76
C LEU A 107 -10.20 -32.96 -2.54
N LYS A 108 -10.61 -33.08 -3.82
CA LYS A 108 -10.16 -34.19 -4.69
C LYS A 108 -8.65 -34.19 -4.93
N TYR A 109 -8.07 -32.99 -4.98
CA TYR A 109 -6.65 -32.81 -5.14
C TYR A 109 -5.86 -33.34 -3.94
N GLU A 110 -6.38 -33.15 -2.72
CA GLU A 110 -5.80 -33.70 -1.50
C GLU A 110 -5.86 -35.23 -1.46
N GLU A 111 -7.00 -35.82 -1.83
CA GLU A 111 -7.17 -37.28 -1.93
C GLU A 111 -6.21 -37.91 -2.95
N SER A 112 -5.90 -37.20 -4.04
CA SER A 112 -4.94 -37.66 -5.06
C SER A 112 -3.47 -37.53 -4.64
N LEU A 113 -3.17 -36.65 -3.68
CA LEU A 113 -1.82 -36.41 -3.16
C LEU A 113 -1.38 -37.44 -2.12
N SER A 114 -2.32 -38.09 -1.42
CA SER A 114 -2.00 -39.23 -0.55
C SER A 114 -1.36 -40.40 -1.30
N ASP A 115 -1.53 -40.46 -2.63
CA ASP A 115 -1.08 -41.58 -3.48
C ASP A 115 0.19 -41.28 -4.30
N SER A 116 0.77 -40.07 -4.29
CA SER A 116 1.94 -39.76 -5.15
C SER A 116 2.99 -38.79 -4.56
N ASP A 117 4.27 -39.15 -4.72
CA ASP A 117 5.47 -38.45 -4.17
C ASP A 117 5.83 -37.10 -4.84
N ASN A 118 4.98 -36.55 -5.73
CA ASN A 118 5.26 -35.30 -6.47
C ASN A 118 4.83 -34.03 -5.70
N LYS A 119 5.47 -33.73 -4.57
CA LYS A 119 5.10 -32.59 -3.69
C LYS A 119 5.46 -31.19 -4.22
N GLY A 120 6.46 -31.06 -5.11
CA GLY A 120 7.05 -29.77 -5.50
C GLY A 120 6.19 -28.91 -6.43
N VAL A 121 5.87 -29.41 -7.64
CA VAL A 121 5.10 -28.69 -8.68
C VAL A 121 3.63 -28.47 -8.27
N ASN A 122 3.15 -29.33 -7.39
CA ASN A 122 1.77 -29.43 -6.95
C ASN A 122 1.40 -28.39 -5.86
N SER A 123 2.36 -27.90 -5.08
CA SER A 123 2.08 -26.88 -4.05
C SER A 123 1.66 -25.51 -4.63
N GLY A 124 2.17 -25.13 -5.80
CA GLY A 124 1.85 -23.86 -6.46
C GLY A 124 0.40 -23.76 -6.93
N ARG A 125 -0.16 -24.88 -7.43
CA ARG A 125 -1.57 -24.95 -7.84
C ARG A 125 -2.52 -24.80 -6.66
N LEU A 126 -2.22 -25.43 -5.53
CA LEU A 126 -3.01 -25.26 -4.30
C LEU A 126 -3.02 -23.79 -3.86
N VAL A 127 -1.86 -23.13 -3.84
CA VAL A 127 -1.77 -21.70 -3.52
C VAL A 127 -2.61 -20.86 -4.48
N ALA A 128 -2.56 -21.14 -5.79
CA ALA A 128 -3.36 -20.41 -6.79
C ALA A 128 -4.88 -20.61 -6.58
N CYS A 129 -5.33 -21.83 -6.31
CA CYS A 129 -6.72 -22.15 -5.99
C CYS A 129 -7.20 -21.40 -4.74
N ILE A 130 -6.44 -21.48 -3.65
CA ILE A 130 -6.77 -20.80 -2.39
C ILE A 130 -6.72 -19.27 -2.55
N THR A 131 -5.77 -18.75 -3.33
CA THR A 131 -5.69 -17.31 -3.65
C THR A 131 -6.92 -16.87 -4.46
N THR A 132 -7.37 -17.70 -5.40
CA THR A 132 -8.60 -17.46 -6.17
C THR A 132 -9.82 -17.42 -5.23
N LEU A 133 -9.95 -18.37 -4.30
CA LEU A 133 -11.00 -18.36 -3.29
C LEU A 133 -10.94 -17.14 -2.38
N PHE A 134 -9.74 -16.68 -2.02
CA PHE A 134 -9.55 -15.45 -1.27
C PHE A 134 -10.07 -14.23 -2.04
N LEU A 135 -9.75 -14.10 -3.34
CA LEU A 135 -10.25 -13.00 -4.18
C LEU A 135 -11.78 -13.00 -4.28
N PHE A 136 -12.41 -14.17 -4.47
CA PHE A 136 -13.87 -14.27 -4.45
C PHE A 136 -14.47 -13.91 -3.08
N SER A 137 -13.83 -14.36 -1.99
CA SER A 137 -14.22 -14.01 -0.62
C SER A 137 -14.13 -12.51 -0.34
N LYS A 138 -13.09 -11.85 -0.87
CA LYS A 138 -12.88 -10.40 -0.68
C LYS A 138 -13.99 -9.57 -1.33
N ILE A 139 -14.44 -9.95 -2.52
CA ILE A 139 -15.50 -9.22 -3.22
C ILE A 139 -16.89 -9.56 -2.68
N ARG A 140 -17.18 -10.85 -2.45
CA ARG A 140 -18.48 -11.29 -1.95
C ARG A 140 -18.34 -12.46 -0.97
N PRO A 141 -18.13 -12.18 0.33
CA PRO A 141 -17.81 -13.22 1.30
C PRO A 141 -18.94 -14.23 1.53
N GLN A 142 -20.20 -13.89 1.19
CA GLN A 142 -21.33 -14.81 1.30
C GLN A 142 -21.19 -16.08 0.45
N LEU A 143 -20.35 -16.05 -0.61
CA LEU A 143 -20.13 -17.21 -1.47
C LEU A 143 -19.40 -18.37 -0.76
N MET A 144 -18.63 -18.05 0.28
CA MET A 144 -17.76 -19.01 0.98
C MET A 144 -18.30 -19.48 2.34
N VAL A 145 -19.44 -18.95 2.79
CA VAL A 145 -20.04 -19.26 4.12
C VAL A 145 -20.23 -20.75 4.35
N LYS A 146 -20.78 -21.48 3.38
CA LYS A 146 -20.98 -22.94 3.46
C LYS A 146 -19.70 -23.77 3.45
N HIS A 147 -18.60 -23.19 2.99
CA HIS A 147 -17.29 -23.85 2.87
C HIS A 147 -16.32 -23.46 3.99
N ALA A 148 -16.73 -22.61 4.94
CA ALA A 148 -15.84 -22.18 6.03
C ALA A 148 -15.30 -23.36 6.85
N MET A 149 -16.15 -24.35 7.13
CA MET A 149 -15.77 -25.56 7.87
C MET A 149 -14.79 -26.46 7.09
N THR A 150 -14.91 -26.53 5.76
CA THR A 150 -13.99 -27.33 4.93
C THR A 150 -12.63 -26.66 4.80
N MET A 151 -12.55 -25.34 5.02
CA MET A 151 -11.29 -24.59 4.96
C MET A 151 -10.51 -24.61 6.28
N GLN A 152 -11.16 -24.87 7.42
CA GLN A 152 -10.51 -24.86 8.74
C GLN A 152 -9.33 -25.83 8.88
N PRO A 153 -9.36 -27.08 8.36
CA PRO A 153 -8.24 -28.02 8.49
C PRO A 153 -6.93 -27.49 7.90
N TYR A 154 -6.98 -26.69 6.84
CA TYR A 154 -5.80 -26.09 6.19
C TYR A 154 -5.05 -25.08 7.08
N LEU A 155 -5.66 -24.63 8.19
CA LEU A 155 -5.00 -23.80 9.18
C LEU A 155 -4.00 -24.61 10.02
N THR A 156 -4.28 -25.90 10.27
CA THR A 156 -3.51 -26.75 11.20
C THR A 156 -2.46 -27.63 10.52
N THR A 157 -2.42 -27.65 9.19
CA THR A 157 -1.46 -28.47 8.41
C THR A 157 -0.01 -28.13 8.76
N LYS A 158 0.84 -29.16 8.90
CA LYS A 158 2.27 -29.00 9.25
C LYS A 158 3.00 -28.20 8.16
N CYS A 159 3.50 -27.02 8.51
CA CYS A 159 4.18 -26.14 7.57
C CYS A 159 5.67 -26.44 7.48
N SER A 160 6.20 -26.52 6.26
CA SER A 160 7.65 -26.58 6.02
C SER A 160 8.10 -25.68 4.87
N THR A 161 7.20 -25.32 3.94
CA THR A 161 7.54 -24.56 2.73
C THR A 161 6.91 -23.15 2.72
N GLN A 162 7.47 -22.27 1.89
CA GLN A 162 6.92 -20.92 1.67
C GLN A 162 5.48 -20.94 1.13
N ASN A 163 5.16 -21.93 0.30
CA ASN A 163 3.82 -22.11 -0.24
C ASN A 163 2.82 -22.48 0.86
N ASP A 164 3.19 -23.32 1.83
CA ASP A 164 2.34 -23.66 2.98
C ASP A 164 1.98 -22.41 3.80
N PHE A 165 2.96 -21.50 4.02
CA PHE A 165 2.70 -20.24 4.72
C PHE A 165 1.71 -19.35 3.96
N MET A 166 1.78 -19.33 2.62
CA MET A 166 0.81 -18.58 1.81
C MET A 166 -0.59 -19.16 1.89
N VAL A 167 -0.73 -20.49 1.87
CA VAL A 167 -2.04 -21.16 2.06
C VAL A 167 -2.64 -20.72 3.39
N ILE A 168 -1.89 -20.81 4.48
CA ILE A 168 -2.35 -20.40 5.81
C ILE A 168 -2.77 -18.93 5.85
N CYS A 169 -1.95 -18.03 5.30
CA CYS A 169 -2.27 -16.62 5.28
C CYS A 169 -3.57 -16.34 4.50
N ASN A 170 -3.76 -17.00 3.38
CA ASN A 170 -4.97 -16.83 2.57
C ASN A 170 -6.20 -17.46 3.23
N VAL A 171 -6.07 -18.63 3.86
CA VAL A 171 -7.15 -19.27 4.63
C VAL A 171 -7.54 -18.41 5.82
N ALA A 172 -6.59 -17.87 6.59
CA ALA A 172 -6.88 -16.95 7.69
C ALA A 172 -7.66 -15.72 7.22
N LYS A 173 -7.28 -15.12 6.07
CA LYS A 173 -8.02 -14.00 5.46
C LYS A 173 -9.43 -14.39 4.99
N ILE A 174 -9.62 -15.60 4.47
CA ILE A 174 -10.94 -16.10 4.09
C ILE A 174 -11.82 -16.23 5.34
N LEU A 175 -11.31 -16.88 6.40
CA LEU A 175 -12.04 -17.06 7.65
C LEU A 175 -12.39 -15.73 8.32
N GLU A 176 -11.47 -14.76 8.30
CA GLU A 176 -11.67 -13.40 8.79
C GLU A 176 -12.91 -12.72 8.16
N LEU A 177 -13.11 -12.90 6.85
CA LEU A 177 -14.21 -12.28 6.12
C LEU A 177 -15.51 -13.08 6.21
N VAL A 178 -15.41 -14.42 6.31
CA VAL A 178 -16.55 -15.33 6.17
C VAL A 178 -17.19 -15.69 7.50
N VAL A 179 -16.41 -15.93 8.55
CA VAL A 179 -16.92 -16.38 9.86
C VAL A 179 -17.92 -15.38 10.47
N PRO A 180 -17.70 -14.05 10.43
CA PRO A 180 -18.68 -13.08 10.93
C PRO A 180 -20.01 -13.04 10.17
N LEU A 181 -20.08 -13.65 8.99
CA LEU A 181 -21.31 -13.73 8.17
C LEU A 181 -22.02 -15.08 8.31
N MET A 182 -21.50 -16.01 9.10
CA MET A 182 -22.14 -17.31 9.29
C MET A 182 -23.41 -17.16 10.14
N GLU A 183 -24.51 -17.74 9.66
CA GLU A 183 -25.74 -17.87 10.43
C GLU A 183 -25.57 -19.03 11.42
N HIS A 184 -25.55 -18.72 12.72
CA HIS A 184 -25.40 -19.69 13.83
C HIS A 184 -24.19 -20.65 13.72
N PRO A 185 -22.94 -20.14 13.75
CA PRO A 185 -21.75 -20.98 13.82
C PRO A 185 -21.73 -21.85 15.10
N SER A 186 -21.26 -23.09 14.98
CA SER A 186 -21.12 -23.99 16.14
C SER A 186 -20.08 -23.45 17.13
N GLU A 187 -20.40 -23.45 18.42
CA GLU A 187 -19.46 -23.01 19.48
C GLU A 187 -18.17 -23.83 19.48
N THR A 188 -18.25 -25.14 19.21
CA THR A 188 -17.08 -26.01 19.08
C THR A 188 -16.17 -25.62 17.91
N PHE A 189 -16.75 -25.19 16.80
CA PHE A 189 -16.01 -24.73 15.63
C PHE A 189 -15.28 -23.41 15.94
N LEU A 190 -15.97 -22.47 16.58
CA LEU A 190 -15.39 -21.19 17.00
C LEU A 190 -14.25 -21.37 17.99
N ALA A 191 -14.43 -22.22 19.02
CA ALA A 191 -13.39 -22.53 20.00
C ALA A 191 -12.16 -23.16 19.35
N THR A 192 -12.37 -24.06 18.38
CA THR A 192 -11.27 -24.69 17.63
C THR A 192 -10.49 -23.66 16.80
N ILE A 193 -11.19 -22.74 16.11
CA ILE A 193 -10.54 -21.66 15.36
C ILE A 193 -9.72 -20.75 16.29
N GLU A 194 -10.27 -20.35 17.43
CA GLU A 194 -9.55 -19.52 18.41
C GLU A 194 -8.27 -20.21 18.90
N GLU A 195 -8.35 -21.49 19.25
CA GLU A 195 -7.22 -22.27 19.73
C GLU A 195 -6.14 -22.45 18.65
N ASP A 196 -6.55 -22.78 17.43
CA ASP A 196 -5.65 -22.95 16.30
C ASP A 196 -4.95 -21.65 15.95
N LEU A 197 -5.69 -20.55 15.76
CA LEU A 197 -5.10 -19.23 15.49
C LEU A 197 -4.07 -18.84 16.54
N MET A 198 -4.34 -19.14 17.81
CA MET A 198 -3.41 -18.88 18.91
C MET A 198 -2.15 -19.74 18.87
N LYS A 199 -2.26 -21.02 18.55
CA LYS A 199 -1.09 -21.89 18.31
C LYS A 199 -0.23 -21.35 17.16
N LEU A 200 -0.85 -20.87 16.08
CA LEU A 200 -0.13 -20.26 14.96
C LEU A 200 0.55 -18.94 15.36
N ILE A 201 -0.11 -18.10 16.16
CA ILE A 201 0.44 -16.83 16.69
C ILE A 201 1.66 -17.08 17.59
N ILE A 202 1.75 -18.22 18.26
CA ILE A 202 2.89 -18.57 19.14
C ILE A 202 4.05 -19.22 18.35
N LYS A 203 3.75 -19.94 17.27
CA LYS A 203 4.73 -20.78 16.57
C LYS A 203 5.41 -20.12 15.36
N TYR A 204 4.67 -19.40 14.50
CA TYR A 204 5.16 -19.02 13.16
C TYR A 204 5.68 -17.58 13.05
N GLY A 205 6.13 -17.18 11.85
CA GLY A 205 6.74 -15.87 11.58
C GLY A 205 5.76 -14.70 11.48
N MET A 206 6.30 -13.48 11.30
CA MET A 206 5.56 -12.21 11.39
C MET A 206 4.33 -12.11 10.48
N THR A 207 4.43 -12.54 9.22
CA THR A 207 3.33 -12.44 8.24
C THR A 207 2.13 -13.29 8.63
N VAL A 208 2.40 -14.52 9.06
CA VAL A 208 1.37 -15.44 9.57
C VAL A 208 0.75 -14.86 10.83
N VAL A 209 1.58 -14.39 11.78
CA VAL A 209 1.09 -13.76 13.03
C VAL A 209 0.16 -12.58 12.72
N GLN A 210 0.53 -11.70 11.80
CA GLN A 210 -0.29 -10.54 11.44
C GLN A 210 -1.67 -10.94 10.92
N HIS A 211 -1.74 -11.88 9.97
CA HIS A 211 -3.03 -12.32 9.40
C HIS A 211 -3.85 -13.15 10.39
N CYS A 212 -3.22 -13.98 11.21
CA CYS A 212 -3.92 -14.75 12.24
C CYS A 212 -4.48 -13.85 13.35
N VAL A 213 -3.77 -12.79 13.76
CA VAL A 213 -4.28 -11.81 14.74
C VAL A 213 -5.45 -11.01 14.15
N SER A 214 -5.39 -10.62 12.88
CA SER A 214 -6.51 -9.96 12.19
C SER A 214 -7.77 -10.84 12.18
N CYS A 215 -7.61 -12.11 11.80
CA CYS A 215 -8.69 -13.10 11.82
C CYS A 215 -9.22 -13.32 13.25
N LEU A 216 -8.35 -13.46 14.25
CA LEU A 216 -8.75 -13.62 15.65
C LEU A 216 -9.54 -12.39 16.13
N GLY A 217 -9.10 -11.18 15.77
CA GLY A 217 -9.82 -9.94 16.04
C GLY A 217 -11.23 -9.92 15.46
N ALA A 218 -11.37 -10.27 14.18
CA ALA A 218 -12.67 -10.32 13.53
C ALA A 218 -13.62 -11.35 14.16
N VAL A 219 -13.11 -12.54 14.49
CA VAL A 219 -13.91 -13.63 15.09
C VAL A 219 -14.33 -13.30 16.52
N VAL A 220 -13.40 -12.82 17.34
CA VAL A 220 -13.68 -12.53 18.76
C VAL A 220 -14.58 -11.32 18.93
N ASN A 221 -14.27 -10.21 18.24
CA ASN A 221 -15.02 -8.95 18.40
C ASN A 221 -16.45 -9.04 17.81
N LYS A 222 -16.68 -9.88 16.79
CA LYS A 222 -17.98 -9.95 16.09
C LYS A 222 -18.86 -11.14 16.48
N VAL A 223 -18.27 -12.25 16.92
CA VAL A 223 -19.02 -13.50 17.13
C VAL A 223 -18.88 -14.04 18.54
N THR A 224 -17.66 -14.34 19.01
CA THR A 224 -17.47 -15.17 20.21
C THR A 224 -17.51 -14.39 21.52
N GLN A 225 -17.13 -13.10 21.50
CA GLN A 225 -17.02 -12.25 22.70
C GLN A 225 -16.13 -12.85 23.81
N ASN A 226 -15.23 -13.78 23.47
CA ASN A 226 -14.33 -14.44 24.44
C ASN A 226 -13.09 -13.59 24.74
N TYR A 227 -13.31 -12.38 25.25
CA TYR A 227 -12.25 -11.40 25.50
C TYR A 227 -11.22 -11.85 26.55
N LYS A 228 -11.63 -12.72 27.48
CA LYS A 228 -10.75 -13.26 28.54
C LYS A 228 -9.56 -14.04 27.98
N PHE A 229 -9.77 -14.79 26.89
CA PHE A 229 -8.71 -15.59 26.28
C PHE A 229 -7.65 -14.71 25.61
N VAL A 230 -8.08 -13.69 24.88
CA VAL A 230 -7.19 -12.69 24.25
C VAL A 230 -6.46 -11.87 25.33
N TRP A 231 -7.16 -11.49 26.40
CA TRP A 231 -6.59 -10.77 27.54
C TRP A 231 -5.45 -11.54 28.23
N ALA A 232 -5.63 -12.84 28.45
CA ALA A 232 -4.58 -13.69 29.02
C ALA A 232 -3.34 -13.76 28.12
N CYS A 233 -3.54 -13.83 26.80
CA CYS A 233 -2.46 -13.79 25.83
C CYS A 233 -1.71 -12.46 25.84
N PHE A 234 -2.45 -11.35 25.83
CA PHE A 234 -1.88 -10.00 25.93
C PHE A 234 -1.04 -9.85 27.21
N ASN A 235 -1.58 -10.22 28.37
CA ASN A 235 -0.86 -10.13 29.64
C ASN A 235 0.41 -10.97 29.69
N ARG A 236 0.44 -12.13 29.03
CA ARG A 236 1.64 -12.95 28.93
C ARG A 236 2.75 -12.24 28.16
N TYR A 237 2.45 -11.66 27.01
CA TYR A 237 3.44 -10.94 26.19
C TYR A 237 3.80 -9.58 26.80
N TYR A 238 2.82 -8.80 27.26
CA TYR A 238 3.03 -7.53 27.94
C TYR A 238 3.84 -7.73 29.23
N GLY A 239 3.51 -8.73 30.04
CA GLY A 239 4.25 -9.08 31.25
C GLY A 239 5.68 -9.52 30.96
N ALA A 240 5.92 -10.26 29.88
CA ALA A 240 7.27 -10.59 29.44
C ALA A 240 8.06 -9.33 29.03
N LEU A 241 7.47 -8.42 28.26
CA LEU A 241 8.11 -7.16 27.87
C LEU A 241 8.40 -6.27 29.09
N SER A 242 7.46 -6.14 30.02
CA SER A 242 7.64 -5.34 31.23
C SER A 242 8.78 -5.87 32.09
N LYS A 243 8.90 -7.20 32.23
CA LYS A 243 10.03 -7.84 32.93
C LYS A 243 11.36 -7.53 32.24
N LEU A 244 11.40 -7.65 30.91
CA LEU A 244 12.61 -7.34 30.13
C LEU A 244 12.97 -5.84 30.20
N LYS A 245 11.98 -4.93 30.24
CA LYS A 245 12.19 -3.50 30.47
C LYS A 245 12.82 -3.26 31.84
N SER A 246 12.25 -3.79 32.92
CA SER A 246 12.79 -3.62 34.28
C SER A 246 14.22 -4.15 34.39
N GLN A 247 14.49 -5.34 33.84
CA GLN A 247 15.84 -5.92 33.83
C GLN A 247 16.85 -5.07 33.05
N HIS A 248 16.45 -4.50 31.91
CA HIS A 248 17.33 -3.60 31.14
C HIS A 248 17.55 -2.24 31.82
N GLN A 249 16.58 -1.75 32.60
CA GLN A 249 16.76 -0.53 33.39
C GLN A 249 17.73 -0.73 34.54
N GLU A 250 17.72 -1.90 35.16
CA GLU A 250 18.63 -2.28 36.25
C GLU A 250 20.04 -2.59 35.73
N ASP A 251 20.17 -3.28 34.60
CA ASP A 251 21.46 -3.60 33.98
C ASP A 251 21.43 -3.46 32.43
N PRO A 252 21.81 -2.29 31.90
CA PRO A 252 21.86 -2.02 30.46
C PRO A 252 22.86 -2.88 29.68
N ASN A 253 23.86 -3.48 30.34
CA ASN A 253 24.89 -4.30 29.70
C ASN A 253 24.65 -5.81 29.88
N SER A 254 23.49 -6.20 30.41
CA SER A 254 23.19 -7.60 30.69
C SER A 254 23.09 -8.45 29.40
N THR A 255 23.76 -9.59 29.39
CA THR A 255 23.71 -10.59 28.30
C THR A 255 22.35 -11.29 28.20
N ILE A 256 21.48 -11.13 29.20
CA ILE A 256 20.13 -11.71 29.29
C ILE A 256 19.23 -11.22 28.15
N LEU A 257 19.32 -9.94 27.79
CA LEU A 257 18.51 -9.38 26.71
C LEU A 257 18.94 -9.92 25.35
N THR A 258 20.25 -10.15 25.17
CA THR A 258 20.81 -10.74 23.96
C THR A 258 20.39 -12.20 23.81
N ALA A 259 20.41 -12.98 24.90
CA ALA A 259 19.94 -14.37 24.90
C ALA A 259 18.43 -14.49 24.64
N ASN A 260 17.62 -13.56 25.18
CA ASN A 260 16.17 -13.55 25.02
C ASN A 260 15.67 -12.70 23.84
N LYS A 261 16.58 -12.25 22.95
CA LYS A 261 16.24 -11.37 21.82
C LYS A 261 15.09 -11.90 20.95
N PRO A 262 15.02 -13.19 20.55
CA PRO A 262 13.89 -13.69 19.75
C PRO A 262 12.54 -13.57 20.46
N ALA A 263 12.51 -13.81 21.78
CA ALA A 263 11.31 -13.68 22.59
C ALA A 263 10.89 -12.21 22.74
N LEU A 264 11.86 -11.30 22.90
CA LEU A 264 11.63 -9.85 22.92
C LEU A 264 11.01 -9.36 21.60
N LEU A 265 11.65 -9.67 20.47
CA LEU A 265 11.20 -9.26 19.13
C LEU A 265 9.79 -9.78 18.83
N ARG A 266 9.51 -11.04 19.19
CA ARG A 266 8.16 -11.62 19.04
C ARG A 266 7.16 -10.89 19.92
N SER A 267 7.49 -10.63 21.18
CA SER A 267 6.58 -9.98 22.12
C SER A 267 6.26 -8.54 21.69
N LEU A 268 7.25 -7.76 21.22
CA LEU A 268 7.04 -6.41 20.68
C LEU A 268 6.07 -6.42 19.50
N PHE A 269 6.27 -7.33 18.55
CA PHE A 269 5.42 -7.44 17.37
C PHE A 269 4.00 -7.90 17.73
N THR A 270 3.86 -8.94 18.56
CA THR A 270 2.56 -9.51 18.94
C THR A 270 1.74 -8.53 19.77
N VAL A 271 2.35 -7.79 20.71
CA VAL A 271 1.64 -6.76 21.48
C VAL A 271 1.13 -5.66 20.56
N GLY A 272 1.97 -5.14 19.65
CA GLY A 272 1.52 -4.14 18.68
C GLY A 272 0.38 -4.64 17.80
N ALA A 273 0.50 -5.85 17.24
CA ALA A 273 -0.54 -6.44 16.40
C ALA A 273 -1.86 -6.66 17.16
N LEU A 274 -1.80 -7.09 18.42
CA LEU A 274 -2.98 -7.21 19.27
C LEU A 274 -3.63 -5.84 19.50
N CYS A 275 -2.85 -4.81 19.85
CA CYS A 275 -3.36 -3.45 20.04
C CYS A 275 -3.96 -2.81 18.78
N ARG A 276 -3.63 -3.30 17.58
CA ARG A 276 -4.25 -2.85 16.33
C ARG A 276 -5.69 -3.35 16.18
N HIS A 277 -5.96 -4.59 16.56
CA HIS A 277 -7.25 -5.26 16.30
C HIS A 277 -8.16 -5.33 17.53
N PHE A 278 -7.60 -5.13 18.72
CA PHE A 278 -8.31 -5.16 19.99
C PHE A 278 -8.09 -3.85 20.75
N ASP A 279 -9.20 -3.21 21.12
CA ASP A 279 -9.19 -2.08 22.04
C ASP A 279 -9.25 -2.59 23.48
N PHE A 280 -8.08 -2.73 24.09
CA PHE A 280 -7.94 -3.22 25.46
C PHE A 280 -8.43 -2.23 26.52
N ASP A 281 -8.71 -0.97 26.16
CA ASP A 281 -9.23 0.03 27.09
C ASP A 281 -10.75 -0.07 27.29
N GLN A 282 -11.44 -0.92 26.52
CA GLN A 282 -12.85 -1.22 26.73
C GLN A 282 -13.11 -1.94 28.07
N GLU A 283 -14.29 -1.70 28.64
CA GLU A 283 -14.69 -2.24 29.95
C GLU A 283 -14.63 -3.77 30.00
N ASP A 284 -14.92 -4.44 28.89
CA ASP A 284 -14.93 -5.90 28.76
C ASP A 284 -13.57 -6.57 28.99
N PHE A 285 -12.48 -5.85 28.72
CA PHE A 285 -11.11 -6.32 28.94
C PHE A 285 -10.57 -5.90 30.32
N LYS A 286 -10.80 -4.63 30.65
CA LYS A 286 -10.19 -3.94 31.78
C LYS A 286 -10.87 -4.23 33.12
N GLY A 287 -12.16 -4.60 33.07
CA GLY A 287 -13.02 -4.60 34.25
C GLY A 287 -13.02 -3.22 34.93
N ASN A 288 -13.04 -3.20 36.26
CA ASN A 288 -13.11 -1.96 37.06
C ASN A 288 -11.79 -1.18 37.21
N SER A 289 -10.70 -1.58 36.53
CA SER A 289 -9.43 -0.87 36.63
C SER A 289 -9.51 0.48 35.89
N LYS A 290 -8.99 1.57 36.46
CA LYS A 290 -8.91 2.88 35.77
C LYS A 290 -7.64 3.07 34.93
N VAL A 291 -6.75 2.09 34.88
CA VAL A 291 -5.42 2.21 34.26
C VAL A 291 -5.50 2.27 32.73
N ASN A 292 -5.12 3.36 32.09
CA ASN A 292 -5.09 3.44 30.62
C ASN A 292 -4.02 2.48 30.05
N ILE A 293 -4.43 1.44 29.33
CA ILE A 293 -3.55 0.39 28.82
C ILE A 293 -2.84 0.90 27.58
N LYS A 294 -3.50 1.66 26.71
CA LYS A 294 -2.87 2.28 25.53
C LYS A 294 -1.66 3.14 25.89
N ASP A 295 -1.75 3.94 26.96
CA ASP A 295 -0.66 4.82 27.40
C ASP A 295 0.53 3.99 27.94
N LYS A 296 0.24 2.91 28.67
CA LYS A 296 1.28 2.00 29.17
C LYS A 296 1.99 1.26 28.03
N VAL A 297 1.25 0.79 27.03
CA VAL A 297 1.82 0.16 25.85
C VAL A 297 2.65 1.16 25.06
N LEU A 298 2.18 2.41 24.91
CA LEU A 298 2.94 3.48 24.27
C LEU A 298 4.26 3.74 25.01
N GLU A 299 4.24 3.93 26.33
CA GLU A 299 5.44 4.16 27.14
C GLU A 299 6.44 3.00 27.05
N LEU A 300 5.93 1.76 27.08
CA LEU A 300 6.72 0.55 26.96
C LEU A 300 7.39 0.44 25.58
N LEU A 301 6.64 0.61 24.50
CA LEU A 301 7.16 0.56 23.15
C LEU A 301 8.14 1.71 22.90
N MET A 302 7.82 2.90 23.42
CA MET A 302 8.64 4.10 23.29
C MET A 302 10.01 3.89 23.94
N TYR A 303 10.07 3.25 25.10
CA TYR A 303 11.33 2.87 25.74
C TYR A 303 12.22 2.01 24.83
N PHE A 304 11.68 0.98 24.19
CA PHE A 304 12.45 0.08 23.32
C PHE A 304 12.91 0.72 22.00
N THR A 305 12.35 1.86 21.58
CA THR A 305 12.88 2.60 20.41
C THR A 305 14.24 3.27 20.68
N LYS A 306 14.59 3.50 21.95
CA LYS A 306 15.87 4.11 22.36
C LYS A 306 16.97 3.05 22.61
N HIS A 307 16.68 1.79 22.31
CA HIS A 307 17.59 0.67 22.50
C HIS A 307 18.79 0.76 21.54
N SER A 308 19.91 0.13 21.87
CA SER A 308 21.14 0.13 21.05
C SER A 308 21.03 -0.73 19.78
N ASP A 309 20.28 -1.83 19.84
CA ASP A 309 20.05 -2.78 18.74
C ASP A 309 18.95 -2.31 17.76
N GLU A 310 19.30 -2.23 16.47
CA GLU A 310 18.43 -1.76 15.39
C GLU A 310 17.20 -2.67 15.13
N GLU A 311 17.31 -3.98 15.34
CA GLU A 311 16.18 -4.89 15.13
C GLU A 311 15.10 -4.67 16.19
N VAL A 312 15.52 -4.43 17.44
CA VAL A 312 14.63 -4.09 18.55
C VAL A 312 13.92 -2.78 18.26
N GLN A 313 14.66 -1.75 17.83
CA GLN A 313 14.08 -0.47 17.41
C GLN A 313 13.06 -0.65 16.29
N THR A 314 13.40 -1.43 15.26
CA THR A 314 12.52 -1.69 14.11
C THR A 314 11.22 -2.37 14.56
N LYS A 315 11.29 -3.39 15.43
CA LYS A 315 10.07 -4.06 15.95
C LYS A 315 9.25 -3.15 16.86
N ALA A 316 9.90 -2.31 17.66
CA ALA A 316 9.21 -1.33 18.49
C ALA A 316 8.44 -0.31 17.63
N ILE A 317 9.06 0.21 16.56
CA ILE A 317 8.40 1.13 15.62
C ILE A 317 7.28 0.44 14.85
N ILE A 318 7.43 -0.82 14.45
CA ILE A 318 6.32 -1.61 13.87
C ILE A 318 5.16 -1.70 14.86
N GLY A 319 5.44 -2.01 16.12
CA GLY A 319 4.43 -2.10 17.17
C GLY A 319 3.72 -0.77 17.42
N LEU A 320 4.46 0.35 17.44
CA LEU A 320 3.89 1.70 17.53
C LEU A 320 2.98 2.00 16.34
N GLY A 321 3.43 1.67 15.11
CA GLY A 321 2.63 1.84 13.90
C GLY A 321 1.29 1.10 13.99
N PHE A 322 1.30 -0.13 14.50
CA PHE A 322 0.08 -0.90 14.73
C PHE A 322 -0.83 -0.27 15.78
N ALA A 323 -0.29 0.24 16.89
CA ALA A 323 -1.07 0.95 17.90
C ALA A 323 -1.69 2.26 17.37
N PHE A 324 -0.99 2.98 16.49
CA PHE A 324 -1.48 4.22 15.91
C PHE A 324 -2.65 4.05 14.93
N ILE A 325 -2.77 2.87 14.30
CA ILE A 325 -3.91 2.56 13.43
C ILE A 325 -5.21 2.51 14.26
N GLN A 326 -5.15 1.94 15.47
CA GLN A 326 -6.31 1.85 16.36
C GLN A 326 -6.57 3.17 17.10
N HIS A 327 -5.52 3.87 17.53
CA HIS A 327 -5.61 5.15 18.24
C HIS A 327 -4.77 6.24 17.56
N PRO A 328 -5.31 6.89 16.50
CA PRO A 328 -4.58 7.91 15.75
C PRO A 328 -4.18 9.13 16.59
N SER A 329 -4.93 9.39 17.67
CA SER A 329 -4.65 10.49 18.60
C SER A 329 -3.24 10.44 19.19
N LEU A 330 -2.66 9.24 19.35
CA LEU A 330 -1.32 9.06 19.90
C LEU A 330 -0.22 9.64 18.99
N MET A 331 -0.49 9.81 17.68
CA MET A 331 0.46 10.47 16.77
C MET A 331 0.63 11.97 17.06
N PHE A 332 -0.27 12.59 17.82
CA PHE A 332 -0.14 13.99 18.24
C PHE A 332 0.77 14.18 19.45
N GLU A 333 1.12 13.12 20.17
CA GLU A 333 1.98 13.19 21.34
C GLU A 333 3.37 13.72 20.98
N GLN A 334 3.90 14.59 21.82
CA GLN A 334 5.15 15.30 21.54
C GLN A 334 6.34 14.34 21.43
N GLU A 335 6.33 13.25 22.21
CA GLU A 335 7.38 12.22 22.15
C GLU A 335 7.40 11.51 20.79
N VAL A 336 6.22 11.15 20.28
CA VAL A 336 6.06 10.46 18.98
C VAL A 336 6.44 11.40 17.83
N LYS A 337 5.98 12.66 17.87
CA LYS A 337 6.37 13.69 16.90
C LYS A 337 7.88 13.84 16.82
N THR A 338 8.53 13.94 17.98
CA THR A 338 9.98 14.11 18.06
C THR A 338 10.71 12.87 17.52
N LEU A 339 10.22 11.67 17.85
CA LEU A 339 10.76 10.41 17.34
C LEU A 339 10.72 10.35 15.81
N TYR A 340 9.54 10.51 15.21
CA TYR A 340 9.37 10.36 13.76
C TYR A 340 10.14 11.43 12.99
N ASN A 341 10.10 12.69 13.46
CA ASN A 341 10.85 13.77 12.84
C ASN A 341 12.36 13.55 12.97
N SER A 342 12.86 13.07 14.11
CA SER A 342 14.27 12.74 14.30
C SER A 342 14.72 11.63 13.35
N ILE A 343 13.95 10.55 13.22
CA ILE A 343 14.29 9.41 12.36
C ILE A 343 14.34 9.83 10.88
N LEU A 344 13.37 10.64 10.42
CA LEU A 344 13.31 11.07 9.03
C LEU A 344 14.36 12.13 8.69
N SER A 345 14.63 13.09 9.59
CA SER A 345 15.55 14.21 9.36
C SER A 345 17.02 13.79 9.44
N ASP A 346 17.37 12.89 10.37
CA ASP A 346 18.76 12.56 10.65
C ASP A 346 19.40 11.80 9.48
N LYS A 347 20.55 12.31 9.01
CA LYS A 347 21.33 11.69 7.93
C LYS A 347 22.00 10.39 8.36
N ASN A 348 22.30 10.23 9.65
CA ASN A 348 23.00 9.07 10.21
C ASN A 348 22.05 7.95 10.68
N CYS A 349 20.74 8.22 10.71
CA CYS A 349 19.76 7.21 11.10
C CYS A 349 19.67 6.09 10.04
N SER A 350 19.44 4.85 10.50
CA SER A 350 19.35 3.69 9.62
C SER A 350 18.23 3.84 8.58
N VAL A 351 18.55 3.40 7.36
CA VAL A 351 17.62 3.33 6.23
C VAL A 351 16.37 2.50 6.57
N ASN A 352 16.54 1.41 7.33
CA ASN A 352 15.42 0.53 7.70
C ASN A 352 14.40 1.23 8.60
N LEU A 353 14.87 2.08 9.53
CA LEU A 353 14.00 2.83 10.43
C LEU A 353 13.19 3.88 9.66
N LYS A 354 13.82 4.58 8.71
CA LYS A 354 13.13 5.52 7.81
C LYS A 354 12.05 4.84 6.98
N ILE A 355 12.40 3.70 6.36
CA ILE A 355 11.45 2.88 5.59
C ILE A 355 10.28 2.47 6.49
N GLN A 356 10.55 2.06 7.73
CA GLN A 356 9.52 1.60 8.64
C GLN A 356 8.58 2.72 9.07
N VAL A 357 9.08 3.93 9.34
CA VAL A 357 8.23 5.10 9.64
C VAL A 357 7.33 5.45 8.45
N LEU A 358 7.89 5.49 7.23
CA LEU A 358 7.10 5.77 6.02
C LEU A 358 6.05 4.68 5.77
N LYS A 359 6.40 3.41 6.02
CA LYS A 359 5.48 2.27 5.90
C LYS A 359 4.34 2.33 6.92
N ASN A 360 4.61 2.80 8.14
CA ASN A 360 3.58 3.01 9.16
C ASN A 360 2.57 4.07 8.70
N LEU A 361 3.06 5.22 8.20
CA LEU A 361 2.20 6.28 7.64
C LEU A 361 1.39 5.77 6.44
N GLN A 362 2.04 5.05 5.52
CA GLN A 362 1.37 4.45 4.37
C GLN A 362 0.22 3.51 4.80
N THR A 363 0.50 2.61 5.74
CA THR A 363 -0.49 1.63 6.22
C THR A 363 -1.64 2.31 6.93
N TYR A 364 -1.35 3.34 7.75
CA TYR A 364 -2.37 4.15 8.40
C TYR A 364 -3.31 4.82 7.39
N LEU A 365 -2.78 5.51 6.38
CA LEU A 365 -3.59 6.19 5.35
C LEU A 365 -4.45 5.21 4.53
N GLN A 366 -3.94 4.02 4.23
CA GLN A 366 -4.70 2.99 3.49
C GLN A 366 -5.84 2.40 4.33
N GLU A 367 -5.59 2.14 5.62
CA GLU A 367 -6.59 1.57 6.52
C GLU A 367 -7.70 2.57 6.83
N GLU A 368 -7.34 3.83 7.10
CA GLU A 368 -8.31 4.91 7.33
C GLU A 368 -9.24 5.13 6.13
N ASP A 369 -8.69 5.18 4.92
CA ASP A 369 -9.49 5.31 3.69
C ASP A 369 -10.43 4.11 3.49
N THR A 370 -9.92 2.88 3.71
CA THR A 370 -10.75 1.67 3.62
C THR A 370 -11.87 1.67 4.67
N ARG A 371 -11.56 2.09 5.90
CA ARG A 371 -12.53 2.19 7.01
C ARG A 371 -13.59 3.24 6.72
N MET A 372 -13.19 4.40 6.21
CA MET A 372 -14.08 5.50 5.84
C MET A 372 -15.03 5.09 4.69
N GLN A 373 -14.50 4.44 3.65
CA GLN A 373 -15.32 3.92 2.54
C GLN A 373 -16.32 2.85 2.99
N GLN A 374 -15.93 1.99 3.95
CA GLN A 374 -16.85 0.99 4.50
C GLN A 374 -17.94 1.63 5.37
N ALA A 375 -17.58 2.60 6.22
CA ALA A 375 -18.53 3.34 7.04
C ALA A 375 -19.56 4.09 6.17
N ASP A 376 -19.12 4.72 5.08
CA ASP A 376 -20.00 5.39 4.11
C ASP A 376 -20.99 4.40 3.44
N ARG A 377 -20.53 3.22 3.06
CA ARG A 377 -21.42 2.16 2.52
C ARG A 377 -22.50 1.74 3.52
N ASP A 378 -22.15 1.67 4.80
CA ASP A 378 -23.06 1.28 5.89
C ASP A 378 -23.84 2.46 6.49
N TRP A 379 -23.61 3.69 6.02
CA TRP A 379 -24.25 4.92 6.51
C TRP A 379 -25.76 4.79 6.66
N LYS A 380 -26.43 4.16 5.67
CA LYS A 380 -27.89 3.97 5.68
C LYS A 380 -28.42 3.23 6.93
N LYS A 381 -27.59 2.41 7.58
CA LYS A 381 -27.95 1.69 8.82
C LYS A 381 -27.87 2.58 10.06
N VAL A 382 -26.94 3.54 10.07
CA VAL A 382 -26.59 4.37 11.23
C VAL A 382 -27.19 5.77 11.14
N ALA A 383 -27.58 6.21 9.94
CA ALA A 383 -28.08 7.57 9.65
C ALA A 383 -29.26 8.05 10.53
N LYS A 384 -30.02 7.14 11.14
CA LYS A 384 -31.14 7.48 12.03
C LYS A 384 -30.71 7.74 13.48
N GLN A 385 -29.49 7.35 13.84
CA GLN A 385 -28.95 7.43 15.20
C GLN A 385 -27.98 8.61 15.38
N GLU A 386 -27.53 9.24 14.30
CA GLU A 386 -26.63 10.39 14.36
C GLU A 386 -27.38 11.70 14.60
N ASP A 387 -26.78 12.56 15.42
CA ASP A 387 -27.30 13.89 15.71
C ASP A 387 -27.05 14.83 14.52
N LEU A 388 -28.11 15.36 13.92
CA LEU A 388 -28.01 16.35 12.83
C LEU A 388 -27.24 17.62 13.23
N LYS A 389 -27.04 17.88 14.52
CA LYS A 389 -26.33 19.05 15.04
C LYS A 389 -24.81 18.84 15.16
N GLU A 390 -24.34 17.60 15.19
CA GLU A 390 -22.92 17.28 15.30
C GLU A 390 -22.38 16.91 13.92
N MET A 391 -21.70 17.86 13.27
CA MET A 391 -20.89 17.55 12.09
C MET A 391 -19.60 16.89 12.61
N GLY A 392 -19.43 15.58 12.38
CA GLY A 392 -18.28 14.77 12.84
C GLY A 392 -16.93 15.17 12.22
N ASP A 393 -16.50 16.40 12.43
CA ASP A 393 -15.30 17.02 11.83
C ASP A 393 -14.00 16.48 12.47
N ILE A 394 -14.05 16.09 13.74
CA ILE A 394 -12.86 15.63 14.47
C ILE A 394 -12.34 14.30 13.90
N SER A 395 -13.22 13.35 13.59
CA SER A 395 -12.80 12.05 13.04
C SER A 395 -12.34 12.14 11.58
N SER A 396 -12.93 13.04 10.80
CA SER A 396 -12.60 13.25 9.39
C SER A 396 -11.35 14.14 9.18
N GLY A 397 -11.11 15.13 10.05
CA GLY A 397 -9.95 16.02 10.00
C GLY A 397 -8.65 15.47 10.62
N MET A 398 -8.71 14.36 11.36
CA MET A 398 -7.55 13.76 12.03
C MET A 398 -6.44 13.36 11.05
N SER A 399 -6.78 12.63 9.98
CA SER A 399 -5.80 12.16 8.98
C SER A 399 -5.08 13.31 8.28
N SER A 400 -5.80 14.40 7.97
CA SER A 400 -5.21 15.62 7.38
C SER A 400 -4.25 16.28 8.36
N SER A 401 -4.65 16.45 9.62
CA SER A 401 -3.83 17.06 10.67
C SER A 401 -2.54 16.27 10.92
N ILE A 402 -2.62 14.94 10.99
CA ILE A 402 -1.45 14.05 11.12
C ILE A 402 -0.49 14.24 9.95
N MET A 403 -1.01 14.24 8.72
CA MET A 403 -0.15 14.42 7.55
C MET A 403 0.52 15.78 7.52
N GLN A 404 -0.16 16.85 7.88
CA GLN A 404 0.43 18.20 7.95
C GLN A 404 1.62 18.27 8.95
N LEU A 405 1.61 17.48 10.03
CA LEU A 405 2.71 17.43 11.00
C LEU A 405 3.99 16.80 10.44
N TYR A 406 3.86 15.77 9.60
CA TYR A 406 4.98 14.99 9.08
C TYR A 406 5.35 15.31 7.62
N LEU A 407 4.51 16.06 6.89
CA LEU A 407 4.61 16.30 5.45
C LEU A 407 6.00 16.80 5.03
N LYS A 408 6.53 17.80 5.72
CA LYS A 408 7.84 18.38 5.40
C LYS A 408 8.95 17.33 5.39
N GLN A 409 8.96 16.46 6.40
CA GLN A 409 9.98 15.42 6.52
C GLN A 409 9.81 14.29 5.50
N VAL A 410 8.57 13.95 5.18
CA VAL A 410 8.27 12.98 4.10
C VAL A 410 8.73 13.52 2.74
N LEU A 411 8.51 14.80 2.46
CA LEU A 411 8.98 15.44 1.21
C LEU A 411 10.51 15.53 1.14
N GLU A 412 11.19 15.78 2.27
CA GLU A 412 12.66 15.77 2.30
C GLU A 412 13.25 14.36 2.04
N ALA A 413 12.50 13.29 2.35
CA ALA A 413 12.92 11.92 2.07
C ALA A 413 13.01 11.59 0.56
N PHE A 414 12.44 12.41 -0.32
CA PHE A 414 12.55 12.26 -1.78
C PHE A 414 13.99 12.39 -2.26
N PHE A 415 14.84 13.14 -1.53
CA PHE A 415 16.24 13.33 -1.88
C PHE A 415 17.16 12.30 -1.22
N HIS A 416 16.67 11.16 -0.73
CA HIS A 416 17.51 10.12 -0.15
C HIS A 416 18.30 9.37 -1.24
N THR A 417 19.51 8.92 -0.94
CA THR A 417 20.35 8.14 -1.88
C THR A 417 19.75 6.76 -2.21
N GLN A 418 18.90 6.23 -1.33
CA GLN A 418 18.35 4.88 -1.42
C GLN A 418 17.00 4.90 -2.12
N SER A 419 16.84 4.09 -3.20
CA SER A 419 15.57 4.02 -3.96
C SER A 419 14.40 3.63 -3.06
N SER A 420 14.57 2.65 -2.16
CA SER A 420 13.47 2.18 -1.30
C SER A 420 12.87 3.29 -0.43
N VAL A 421 13.69 4.21 0.11
CA VAL A 421 13.20 5.35 0.90
C VAL A 421 12.38 6.29 0.02
N ARG A 422 12.88 6.61 -1.18
CA ARG A 422 12.17 7.47 -2.14
C ARG A 422 10.84 6.83 -2.58
N HIS A 423 10.85 5.51 -2.80
CA HIS A 423 9.66 4.74 -3.16
C HIS A 423 8.56 4.82 -2.10
N PHE A 424 8.90 4.55 -0.84
CA PHE A 424 7.93 4.64 0.25
C PHE A 424 7.45 6.09 0.48
N ALA A 425 8.32 7.08 0.33
CA ALA A 425 7.93 8.48 0.43
C ALA A 425 6.96 8.88 -0.69
N LEU A 426 7.23 8.49 -1.94
CA LEU A 426 6.33 8.73 -3.07
C LEU A 426 4.96 8.05 -2.86
N ASN A 427 4.94 6.83 -2.33
CA ASN A 427 3.69 6.12 -2.02
C ASN A 427 2.85 6.86 -0.98
N VAL A 428 3.47 7.38 0.09
CA VAL A 428 2.77 8.17 1.11
C VAL A 428 2.20 9.45 0.52
N ILE A 429 2.99 10.20 -0.26
CA ILE A 429 2.53 11.44 -0.90
C ILE A 429 1.41 11.18 -1.92
N ALA A 430 1.52 10.13 -2.75
CA ALA A 430 0.48 9.76 -3.70
C ALA A 430 -0.84 9.42 -2.99
N LEU A 431 -0.81 8.64 -1.90
CA LEU A 431 -2.01 8.36 -1.10
C LEU A 431 -2.61 9.64 -0.49
N THR A 432 -1.77 10.51 0.04
CA THR A 432 -2.20 11.76 0.67
C THR A 432 -2.89 12.70 -0.32
N LEU A 433 -2.36 12.79 -1.55
CA LEU A 433 -2.91 13.61 -2.63
C LEU A 433 -4.18 12.99 -3.23
N ASN A 434 -4.21 11.67 -3.42
CA ASN A 434 -5.38 10.95 -3.94
C ASN A 434 -6.59 11.08 -3.01
N GLN A 435 -6.36 11.09 -1.69
CA GLN A 435 -7.38 11.30 -0.67
C GLN A 435 -7.75 12.77 -0.45
N GLY A 436 -7.00 13.72 -1.03
CA GLY A 436 -7.26 15.16 -0.89
C GLY A 436 -6.95 15.73 0.51
N LEU A 437 -6.07 15.07 1.29
CA LEU A 437 -5.78 15.46 2.67
C LEU A 437 -4.96 16.76 2.79
N ILE A 438 -4.20 17.11 1.75
CA ILE A 438 -3.31 18.28 1.71
C ILE A 438 -3.47 19.06 0.40
N HIS A 439 -3.11 20.33 0.45
CA HIS A 439 -3.08 21.17 -0.75
C HIS A 439 -1.87 20.82 -1.65
N PRO A 440 -2.05 20.57 -2.96
CA PRO A 440 -1.00 19.99 -3.80
C PRO A 440 0.21 20.90 -4.04
N VAL A 441 0.09 22.25 -3.94
CA VAL A 441 1.18 23.20 -4.27
C VAL A 441 2.52 22.84 -3.65
N GLN A 442 2.51 22.42 -2.39
CA GLN A 442 3.75 22.15 -1.66
C GLN A 442 4.44 20.86 -2.15
N CYS A 443 3.70 19.93 -2.76
CA CYS A 443 4.20 18.65 -3.26
C CYS A 443 4.65 18.69 -4.73
N VAL A 444 4.08 19.57 -5.55
CA VAL A 444 4.38 19.66 -7.00
C VAL A 444 5.89 19.78 -7.29
N PRO A 445 6.69 20.63 -6.61
CA PRO A 445 8.15 20.68 -6.87
C PRO A 445 8.86 19.34 -6.67
N TYR A 446 8.47 18.61 -5.62
CA TYR A 446 9.08 17.33 -5.28
C TYR A 446 8.62 16.21 -6.22
N LEU A 447 7.39 16.26 -6.72
CA LEU A 447 6.89 15.31 -7.71
C LEU A 447 7.57 15.51 -9.07
N ILE A 448 7.77 16.76 -9.51
CA ILE A 448 8.51 17.03 -10.76
C ILE A 448 9.94 16.53 -10.65
N ALA A 449 10.59 16.78 -9.51
CA ALA A 449 11.88 16.17 -9.19
C ALA A 449 11.85 14.63 -9.32
N MET A 450 10.89 13.94 -8.72
CA MET A 450 10.83 12.47 -8.86
C MET A 450 10.61 11.97 -10.30
N GLY A 451 10.10 12.83 -11.20
CA GLY A 451 9.98 12.54 -12.62
C GLY A 451 11.31 12.31 -13.34
N THR A 452 12.45 12.65 -12.72
CA THR A 452 13.80 12.43 -13.26
C THR A 452 14.59 11.35 -12.50
N ASP A 453 13.95 10.59 -11.62
CA ASP A 453 14.59 9.45 -10.93
C ASP A 453 15.07 8.39 -11.96
N PRO A 454 16.23 7.73 -11.76
CA PRO A 454 16.69 6.67 -12.66
C PRO A 454 15.72 5.49 -12.78
N GLU A 455 14.87 5.23 -11.79
CA GLU A 455 13.92 4.11 -11.81
C GLU A 455 12.61 4.44 -12.58
N PRO A 456 12.28 3.70 -13.67
CA PRO A 456 11.07 3.98 -14.46
C PRO A 456 9.77 3.87 -13.68
N SER A 457 9.69 2.94 -12.73
CA SER A 457 8.51 2.74 -11.87
C SER A 457 8.14 4.02 -11.09
N MET A 458 9.17 4.75 -10.64
CA MET A 458 9.09 5.95 -9.85
C MET A 458 8.67 7.15 -10.69
N ARG A 459 9.33 7.32 -11.85
CA ARG A 459 9.01 8.38 -12.81
C ARG A 459 7.56 8.30 -13.26
N ASN A 460 7.14 7.11 -13.73
CA ASN A 460 5.79 6.89 -14.24
C ASN A 460 4.73 7.20 -13.17
N LYS A 461 4.98 6.82 -11.91
CA LYS A 461 4.06 7.10 -10.81
C LYS A 461 4.00 8.59 -10.46
N ALA A 462 5.14 9.27 -10.45
CA ALA A 462 5.19 10.72 -10.19
C ALA A 462 4.49 11.51 -11.31
N ASP A 463 4.76 11.16 -12.57
CA ASP A 463 4.12 11.78 -13.74
C ASP A 463 2.60 11.53 -13.75
N GLN A 464 2.16 10.30 -13.44
CA GLN A 464 0.72 10.01 -13.31
C GLN A 464 0.05 10.93 -12.28
N GLN A 465 0.68 11.13 -11.12
CA GLN A 465 0.15 12.02 -10.09
C GLN A 465 0.12 13.48 -10.53
N LEU A 466 1.12 13.96 -11.28
CA LEU A 466 1.13 15.31 -11.84
C LEU A 466 -0.02 15.51 -12.84
N VAL A 467 -0.25 14.54 -13.74
CA VAL A 467 -1.36 14.58 -14.70
C VAL A 467 -2.71 14.58 -13.98
N GLU A 468 -2.86 13.79 -12.91
CA GLU A 468 -4.09 13.79 -12.10
C GLU A 468 -4.33 15.11 -11.37
N ILE A 469 -3.27 15.78 -10.87
CA ILE A 469 -3.36 17.11 -10.28
C ILE A 469 -3.80 18.13 -11.32
N ASP A 470 -3.19 18.12 -12.51
CA ASP A 470 -3.50 19.08 -13.58
C ASP A 470 -4.94 18.92 -14.10
N LYS A 471 -5.40 17.66 -14.27
CA LYS A 471 -6.79 17.36 -14.63
C LYS A 471 -7.81 17.88 -13.61
N LYS A 472 -7.48 17.81 -12.31
CA LYS A 472 -8.37 18.28 -11.23
C LYS A 472 -8.31 19.80 -11.05
N TYR A 473 -7.14 20.40 -11.26
CA TYR A 473 -6.86 21.81 -11.02
C TYR A 473 -6.17 22.42 -12.26
N ALA A 474 -6.95 22.70 -13.31
CA ALA A 474 -6.43 23.31 -14.53
C ALA A 474 -5.74 24.65 -14.23
N GLY A 475 -4.54 24.87 -14.78
CA GLY A 475 -3.76 26.09 -14.56
C GLY A 475 -2.93 26.10 -13.27
N PHE A 476 -3.08 25.12 -12.38
CA PHE A 476 -2.45 25.14 -11.07
C PHE A 476 -0.94 24.90 -11.09
N ILE A 477 -0.49 24.06 -12.01
CA ILE A 477 0.94 23.88 -12.28
C ILE A 477 1.50 25.16 -12.93
N HIS A 478 0.67 25.98 -13.61
CA HIS A 478 1.06 27.21 -14.32
C HIS A 478 1.52 28.35 -13.40
N ASP A 479 0.81 28.57 -12.30
CA ASP A 479 1.09 29.72 -11.42
C ASP A 479 2.35 29.55 -10.56
N ASN A 480 2.79 28.31 -10.31
CA ASN A 480 3.91 28.02 -9.41
C ASN A 480 5.24 27.67 -10.14
N LYS A 481 5.30 27.78 -11.47
CA LYS A 481 6.42 27.27 -12.31
C LYS A 481 7.80 27.86 -11.97
N LYS A 482 7.87 29.17 -11.68
CA LYS A 482 9.15 29.90 -11.46
C LYS A 482 9.83 29.56 -10.13
N SER A 483 9.06 29.37 -9.06
CA SER A 483 9.58 28.93 -7.76
C SER A 483 9.93 27.44 -7.79
N LEU A 484 9.18 26.66 -8.57
CA LEU A 484 9.39 25.23 -8.75
C LEU A 484 10.75 24.89 -9.36
N LEU A 485 11.09 25.50 -10.49
CA LEU A 485 12.33 25.19 -11.22
C LEU A 485 13.59 25.60 -10.44
N LYS A 486 13.53 26.73 -9.74
CA LYS A 486 14.61 27.16 -8.80
C LYS A 486 14.78 26.20 -7.62
N TYR A 487 13.68 25.66 -7.10
CA TYR A 487 13.72 24.74 -5.97
C TYR A 487 14.24 23.36 -6.36
N VAL A 488 13.82 22.87 -7.54
CA VAL A 488 14.30 21.62 -8.12
C VAL A 488 15.80 21.73 -8.38
N SER A 489 16.25 22.70 -9.18
CA SER A 489 17.69 22.90 -9.48
C SER A 489 18.57 23.01 -8.23
N SER A 490 18.21 23.86 -7.27
CA SER A 490 19.03 24.08 -6.06
C SER A 490 19.11 22.88 -5.10
N LYS A 491 18.05 22.07 -4.95
CA LYS A 491 18.10 20.86 -4.11
C LYS A 491 18.63 19.63 -4.85
N TRP A 492 18.52 19.61 -6.18
CA TRP A 492 18.99 18.53 -7.04
C TRP A 492 20.51 18.45 -7.13
N GLN A 493 21.20 19.57 -7.06
CA GLN A 493 22.66 19.63 -7.22
C GLN A 493 23.47 19.13 -6.02
N CYS A 494 22.85 18.96 -4.85
CA CYS A 494 23.59 18.51 -3.67
C CYS A 494 23.85 16.99 -3.62
N LYS A 495 23.35 16.18 -4.56
CA LYS A 495 23.56 14.72 -4.53
C LYS A 495 23.74 14.17 -5.95
N ASN A 496 24.96 13.67 -6.22
CA ASN A 496 25.50 13.09 -7.48
C ASN A 496 24.75 11.88 -8.07
N TYR A 497 23.43 11.84 -8.00
CA TYR A 497 22.62 10.90 -8.73
C TYR A 497 21.72 11.77 -9.58
N ILE A 498 21.92 11.80 -10.89
CA ILE A 498 20.88 11.72 -11.93
C ILE A 498 21.55 11.99 -13.28
N GLY A 499 21.21 11.14 -14.26
CA GLY A 499 21.52 11.36 -15.67
C GLY A 499 20.48 12.28 -16.33
N PRO A 500 20.71 12.72 -17.56
CA PRO A 500 19.80 13.61 -18.29
C PRO A 500 18.36 13.06 -18.35
N PHE A 501 17.38 13.94 -18.54
CA PHE A 501 15.98 13.56 -18.78
C PHE A 501 15.87 12.62 -20.00
N GLN A 502 15.98 11.30 -19.81
CA GLN A 502 16.02 10.31 -20.89
C GLN A 502 15.20 9.05 -20.54
N ASP A 503 14.47 8.54 -21.53
CA ASP A 503 14.11 7.12 -21.70
C ASP A 503 15.38 6.28 -21.99
N GLU A 504 15.31 4.95 -21.86
CA GLU A 504 16.34 3.97 -22.24
C GLU A 504 16.85 4.13 -23.69
N ASN A 505 16.14 4.88 -24.54
CA ASN A 505 16.53 5.22 -25.91
C ASN A 505 16.98 6.68 -26.11
N GLY A 506 17.17 7.47 -25.04
CA GLY A 506 17.62 8.86 -25.15
C GLY A 506 16.54 9.87 -25.58
N HIS A 507 15.26 9.48 -25.54
CA HIS A 507 14.14 10.38 -25.79
C HIS A 507 13.58 10.94 -24.48
N LEU A 508 13.37 12.26 -24.40
CA LEU A 508 12.47 12.83 -23.41
C LEU A 508 11.11 12.14 -23.58
N THR A 509 10.49 11.68 -22.48
CA THR A 509 9.15 11.11 -22.53
C THR A 509 8.25 12.07 -23.31
N ASN A 510 7.46 11.55 -24.25
CA ASN A 510 6.31 12.25 -24.81
C ASN A 510 5.40 12.61 -23.63
N ARG A 511 5.75 13.70 -22.96
CA ARG A 511 4.90 14.35 -21.98
C ARG A 511 3.84 15.03 -22.82
N ASP A 512 2.64 14.47 -22.80
CA ASP A 512 1.38 15.16 -23.10
C ASP A 512 1.15 16.24 -22.02
N MET A 513 2.12 17.13 -21.88
CA MET A 513 2.07 18.33 -21.07
C MET A 513 1.69 19.44 -22.03
N GLY A 514 0.51 20.03 -21.81
CA GLY A 514 -0.10 21.06 -22.66
C GLY A 514 0.90 21.98 -23.34
N GLU A 515 0.79 21.97 -24.66
CA GLU A 515 1.69 22.50 -25.68
C GLU A 515 1.97 24.01 -25.47
N THR A 516 3.22 24.42 -25.71
CA THR A 516 3.68 25.82 -25.84
C THR A 516 3.78 26.70 -24.57
N GLU A 517 2.88 26.61 -23.59
CA GLU A 517 2.87 27.57 -22.46
C GLU A 517 3.83 27.22 -21.31
N MET A 518 4.07 25.93 -21.06
CA MET A 518 5.06 25.49 -20.06
C MET A 518 6.48 25.77 -20.54
N PHE A 519 6.69 25.65 -21.84
CA PHE A 519 7.90 26.06 -22.53
C PHE A 519 8.18 27.55 -22.31
N ASN A 520 7.19 28.42 -22.53
CA ASN A 520 7.32 29.87 -22.29
C ASN A 520 7.59 30.23 -20.82
N ALA A 521 7.03 29.48 -19.86
CA ALA A 521 7.28 29.70 -18.44
C ALA A 521 8.64 29.18 -17.94
N PHE A 522 9.09 28.02 -18.45
CA PHE A 522 10.46 27.51 -18.23
C PHE A 522 11.47 28.52 -18.79
N PHE A 523 11.23 28.96 -20.03
CA PHE A 523 12.00 29.98 -20.71
C PHE A 523 12.08 31.29 -19.91
N ALA A 524 10.95 31.82 -19.46
CA ALA A 524 10.91 33.02 -18.63
C ALA A 524 11.63 32.84 -17.27
N SER A 525 11.77 31.61 -16.76
CA SER A 525 12.52 31.34 -15.53
C SER A 525 14.04 31.27 -15.75
N VAL A 526 14.47 30.65 -16.86
CA VAL A 526 15.89 30.52 -17.21
C VAL A 526 16.46 31.87 -17.59
N PHE A 527 15.74 32.66 -18.38
CA PHE A 527 16.24 33.93 -18.90
C PHE A 527 16.00 35.13 -17.97
N ASN A 528 14.90 35.21 -17.19
CA ASN A 528 14.68 36.33 -16.25
C ASN A 528 15.33 36.15 -14.86
N THR A 529 16.19 35.15 -14.65
CA THR A 529 16.88 34.96 -13.36
C THR A 529 18.38 35.19 -13.44
N ASN A 530 18.91 35.46 -14.64
CA ASN A 530 20.33 35.62 -14.92
C ASN A 530 20.84 37.08 -14.86
N ASP A 531 20.03 38.05 -14.42
CA ASP A 531 20.46 39.46 -14.32
C ASP A 531 21.40 39.78 -13.14
N THR A 532 21.90 38.77 -12.40
CA THR A 532 22.90 38.98 -11.35
C THR A 532 24.16 38.17 -11.63
N PRO A 533 25.36 38.78 -11.58
CA PRO A 533 26.62 38.07 -11.85
C PRO A 533 26.86 37.07 -10.73
N ARG A 534 26.59 35.78 -11.00
CA ARG A 534 26.91 34.68 -10.09
C ARG A 534 28.36 34.25 -10.32
N GLY A 535 29.09 34.12 -9.21
CA GLY A 535 30.48 33.69 -9.20
C GLY A 535 30.70 32.31 -9.82
N SER A 536 31.91 32.13 -10.33
CA SER A 536 32.44 30.99 -11.06
C SER A 536 32.14 29.63 -10.42
N GLN A 537 31.79 28.66 -11.27
CA GLN A 537 31.42 27.25 -11.01
C GLN A 537 29.94 27.00 -10.69
N CYS A 538 29.11 26.99 -11.74
CA CYS A 538 27.74 26.46 -11.68
C CYS A 538 27.58 25.33 -12.71
N PRO A 539 27.59 24.04 -12.29
CA PRO A 539 27.02 22.95 -13.09
C PRO A 539 25.54 23.19 -13.43
N GLU A 540 24.93 24.18 -12.76
CA GLU A 540 23.61 24.74 -13.00
C GLU A 540 23.40 25.19 -14.46
N LEU A 541 24.40 25.71 -15.18
CA LEU A 541 24.20 26.18 -16.56
C LEU A 541 24.27 25.06 -17.60
N GLU A 542 25.19 24.11 -17.46
CA GLU A 542 25.38 23.00 -18.43
C GLU A 542 24.14 22.09 -18.52
N ASP A 543 23.49 21.80 -17.38
CA ASP A 543 22.26 21.00 -17.35
C ASP A 543 21.07 21.75 -17.99
N HIS A 544 20.99 23.08 -17.84
CA HIS A 544 19.91 23.86 -18.45
C HIS A 544 20.07 23.95 -19.97
N ASP A 545 21.29 24.18 -20.45
CA ASP A 545 21.60 24.21 -21.88
C ASP A 545 21.33 22.85 -22.54
N TYR A 546 21.68 21.75 -21.86
CA TYR A 546 21.38 20.40 -22.33
C TYR A 546 19.87 20.13 -22.40
N ASN A 547 19.11 20.55 -21.38
CA ASN A 547 17.66 20.39 -21.38
C ASN A 547 16.97 21.21 -22.49
N LEU A 548 17.44 22.45 -22.72
CA LEU A 548 16.98 23.29 -23.83
C LEU A 548 17.27 22.65 -25.20
N ALA A 549 18.44 22.02 -25.38
CA ALA A 549 18.78 21.37 -26.63
C ALA A 549 17.94 20.10 -26.91
N CYS A 550 17.52 19.39 -25.86
CA CYS A 550 16.84 18.10 -26.00
C CYS A 550 15.31 18.18 -26.06
N PHE A 551 14.68 19.34 -25.78
CA PHE A 551 13.21 19.44 -25.77
C PHE A 551 12.57 18.95 -27.08
N PRO A 552 11.47 18.17 -27.02
CA PRO A 552 10.74 17.77 -28.21
C PRO A 552 9.89 18.93 -28.72
N TYR A 553 10.52 19.82 -29.49
CA TYR A 553 9.86 20.94 -30.15
C TYR A 553 8.80 20.44 -31.14
N GLN A 554 7.55 20.87 -30.96
CA GLN A 554 6.46 20.46 -31.84
C GLN A 554 6.22 21.46 -32.97
N THR A 555 6.52 22.74 -32.71
CA THR A 555 6.37 23.82 -33.68
C THR A 555 7.72 24.48 -33.97
N GLN A 556 7.85 25.08 -35.16
CA GLN A 556 9.07 25.83 -35.52
C GLN A 556 9.20 27.16 -34.75
N GLU A 557 8.09 27.68 -34.23
CA GLU A 557 8.06 28.94 -33.48
C GLU A 557 8.80 28.83 -32.13
N GLU A 558 8.69 27.69 -31.45
CA GLU A 558 9.32 27.42 -30.16
C GLU A 558 10.86 27.59 -30.18
N PRO A 559 11.63 26.90 -31.05
CA PRO A 559 13.08 27.08 -31.10
C PRO A 559 13.48 28.46 -31.63
N LEU A 560 12.72 29.05 -32.56
CA LEU A 560 12.99 30.40 -33.06
C LEU A 560 12.85 31.47 -31.97
N PHE A 561 11.86 31.32 -31.10
CA PHE A 561 11.65 32.19 -29.95
C PHE A 561 12.82 32.12 -28.95
N ILE A 562 13.36 30.91 -28.71
CA ILE A 562 14.57 30.73 -27.89
C ILE A 562 15.75 31.47 -28.50
N MET A 563 16.03 31.20 -29.78
CA MET A 563 17.19 31.78 -30.47
C MET A 563 17.16 33.31 -30.41
N HIS A 564 15.99 33.91 -30.64
CA HIS A 564 15.82 35.36 -30.60
C HIS A 564 16.22 35.98 -29.24
N HIS A 565 15.80 35.37 -28.14
CA HIS A 565 16.10 35.86 -26.80
C HIS A 565 17.52 35.55 -26.35
N ILE A 566 18.10 34.42 -26.78
CA ILE A 566 19.52 34.13 -26.61
C ILE A 566 20.35 35.21 -27.31
N ASP A 567 20.01 35.56 -28.55
CA ASP A 567 20.70 36.60 -29.32
C ASP A 567 20.65 37.97 -28.63
N ILE A 568 19.49 38.36 -28.09
CA ILE A 568 19.35 39.62 -27.32
C ILE A 568 20.25 39.60 -26.07
N THR A 569 20.17 38.52 -25.30
CA THR A 569 20.94 38.38 -24.04
C THR A 569 22.44 38.34 -24.32
N LEU A 570 22.86 37.59 -25.33
CA LEU A 570 24.26 37.48 -25.76
C LEU A 570 24.79 38.82 -26.27
N SER A 571 23.98 39.56 -27.04
CA SER A 571 24.36 40.88 -27.56
C SER A 571 24.61 41.88 -26.43
N VAL A 572 23.69 41.99 -25.46
CA VAL A 572 23.79 42.97 -24.36
C VAL A 572 24.86 42.56 -23.36
N SER A 573 24.77 41.34 -22.81
CA SER A 573 25.68 40.86 -21.76
C SER A 573 27.08 40.59 -22.31
N GLY A 574 27.18 40.00 -23.52
CA GLY A 574 28.45 39.72 -24.17
C GLY A 574 29.20 40.99 -24.56
N SER A 575 28.52 42.02 -25.07
CA SER A 575 29.17 43.30 -25.39
C SER A 575 29.66 44.01 -24.14
N ASN A 576 28.85 44.07 -23.07
CA ASN A 576 29.25 44.68 -21.80
C ASN A 576 30.43 43.95 -21.14
N LEU A 577 30.46 42.61 -21.19
CA LEU A 577 31.56 41.82 -20.65
C LEU A 577 32.84 41.99 -21.49
N LEU A 578 32.73 41.96 -22.83
CA LEU A 578 33.88 42.18 -23.71
C LEU A 578 34.46 43.59 -23.57
N GLN A 579 33.60 44.59 -23.36
CA GLN A 579 34.04 45.95 -23.10
C GLN A 579 34.76 46.03 -21.75
N SER A 580 34.14 45.50 -20.68
CA SER A 580 34.74 45.47 -19.33
C SER A 580 36.02 44.65 -19.23
N PHE A 581 36.25 43.68 -20.14
CA PHE A 581 37.47 42.88 -20.20
C PHE A 581 38.57 43.55 -21.04
N LYS A 582 38.19 44.44 -21.97
CA LYS A 582 39.13 45.22 -22.79
C LYS A 582 39.63 46.49 -22.10
N GLU A 583 38.78 47.10 -21.29
CA GLU A 583 39.13 48.15 -20.32
C GLU A 583 39.94 47.55 -19.16
#